data_AF-A0A7J7TTE1-F1
#
_entry.id   AF-A0A7J7TTE1-F1
#
_cell.length_a   1.000
_cell.length_b   1.000
_cell.length_c   1.000
_cell.angle_alpha   90.00
_cell.angle_beta   90.00
_cell.angle_gamma   90.00
#
_symmetry.space_group_name_H-M   'P 1'
#
loop_
_entity.id
_entity.type
_entity.pdbx_description
1 polymer ?
#
loop_
_entity_poly.entity_id
_entity_poly.type
_entity_poly.pdbx_seq_one_letter_code
_entity_poly.pdbx_strand_id
1 'polypeptide(L)'
;MSMNADEDQVKARLEQLRCHFTWKLLIEDTELSELENRVFDEIEFLNTKFNVGIHNLLAYVKHLNGQNKEALESLKEAEDLMQREHAGQSEAMKLVTWGNYAWLYYHMGRLADTQIYLDKVENTCKKFAGPSCYTMECPEMDCEEGWALLKCGGKNYERAKACFEKALEVDPENPQFSTGYAIAVYRLDGFSKTPHVDEAFCVQP
;
A
#
# COMPACT_ATOMS: atom_id res chain seq x y z
N MET A 1 33.82 -5.30 10.14
CA MET A 1 32.77 -5.58 11.15
C MET A 1 31.83 -4.39 11.40
N SER A 2 32.16 -3.16 11.00
CA SER A 2 31.28 -1.97 11.17
C SER A 2 30.12 -1.85 10.17
N MET A 3 30.30 -2.31 8.92
CA MET A 3 29.34 -2.09 7.84
C MET A 3 28.01 -2.86 8.05
N ASN A 4 28.09 -4.10 8.54
CA ASN A 4 26.90 -4.92 8.77
C ASN A 4 26.04 -4.39 9.93
N ALA A 5 26.65 -3.80 10.96
CA ALA A 5 25.91 -3.28 12.11
C ALA A 5 25.09 -2.02 11.75
N ASP A 6 25.62 -1.17 10.85
CA ASP A 6 24.92 0.01 10.34
C ASP A 6 23.77 -0.40 9.40
N GLU A 7 24.00 -1.39 8.55
CA GLU A 7 22.97 -1.95 7.67
C GLU A 7 21.84 -2.65 8.46
N ASP A 8 22.19 -3.39 9.51
CA ASP A 8 21.22 -4.01 10.43
C ASP A 8 20.38 -2.94 11.15
N GLN A 9 20.99 -1.82 11.55
CA GLN A 9 20.28 -0.71 12.17
C GLN A 9 19.33 -0.01 11.19
N VAL A 10 19.76 0.23 9.94
CA VAL A 10 18.92 0.79 8.89
C VAL A 10 17.72 -0.12 8.62
N LYS A 11 17.95 -1.43 8.49
CA LYS A 11 16.89 -2.41 8.28
C LYS A 11 15.88 -2.42 9.43
N ALA A 12 16.33 -2.38 10.68
CA ALA A 12 15.44 -2.30 11.83
C ALA A 12 14.58 -1.03 11.87
N ARG A 13 15.04 0.09 11.30
CA ARG A 13 14.23 1.31 11.12
C ARG A 13 13.23 1.16 9.98
N LEU A 14 13.65 0.55 8.86
CA LEU A 14 12.79 0.29 7.71
C LEU A 14 11.60 -0.63 8.06
N GLU A 15 11.83 -1.66 8.88
CA GLU A 15 10.81 -2.60 9.34
C GLU A 15 9.74 -1.94 10.24
N GLN A 16 10.02 -0.76 10.80
CA GLN A 16 9.04 0.01 11.58
C GLN A 16 8.11 0.83 10.70
N LEU A 17 8.44 1.08 9.43
CA LEU A 17 7.61 1.91 8.55
C LEU A 17 6.26 1.25 8.27
N ARG A 18 5.22 2.04 8.02
CA ARG A 18 3.95 1.55 7.45
C ARG A 18 3.90 1.91 5.97
N CYS A 19 4.19 0.93 5.11
CA CYS A 19 4.16 1.06 3.66
C CYS A 19 4.02 -0.33 3.00
N HIS A 20 4.05 -0.39 1.67
CA HIS A 20 3.75 -1.62 0.93
C HIS A 20 4.73 -2.76 1.25
N PHE A 21 5.98 -2.42 1.58
CA PHE A 21 7.02 -3.37 1.97
C PHE A 21 6.80 -4.02 3.34
N THR A 22 6.02 -3.39 4.23
CA THR A 22 5.79 -3.88 5.59
C THR A 22 4.35 -4.34 5.84
N TRP A 23 3.43 -4.04 4.91
CA TRP A 23 2.04 -4.51 4.97
C TRP A 23 1.84 -5.99 4.65
N LYS A 24 2.90 -6.74 4.36
CA LYS A 24 2.83 -8.20 4.14
C LYS A 24 1.74 -8.58 3.13
N LEU A 25 1.75 -7.91 1.99
CA LEU A 25 0.76 -8.11 0.92
C LEU A 25 0.95 -9.52 0.35
N LEU A 26 -0.10 -10.35 0.37
CA LEU A 26 -0.05 -11.70 -0.17
C LEU A 26 -0.33 -11.64 -1.67
N ILE A 27 0.71 -11.65 -2.51
CA ILE A 27 0.61 -11.63 -3.96
C ILE A 27 1.24 -12.93 -4.48
N GLU A 28 0.51 -13.69 -5.29
CA GLU A 28 1.08 -14.87 -5.96
C GLU A 28 1.93 -14.44 -7.16
N ASP A 29 3.09 -15.07 -7.35
CA ASP A 29 3.98 -14.75 -8.48
C ASP A 29 3.26 -14.88 -9.84
N THR A 30 2.34 -15.84 -9.96
CA THR A 30 1.51 -16.05 -11.16
C THR A 30 0.54 -14.91 -11.44
N GLU A 31 0.16 -14.14 -10.43
CA GLU A 31 -0.79 -13.03 -10.53
C GLU A 31 -0.10 -11.67 -10.65
N LEU A 32 1.23 -11.61 -10.48
CA LEU A 32 1.96 -10.34 -10.36
C LEU A 32 1.88 -9.47 -11.62
N SER A 33 2.04 -10.06 -12.81
CA SER A 33 1.90 -9.34 -14.09
C SER A 33 0.47 -8.89 -14.35
N GLU A 34 -0.53 -9.70 -13.97
CA GLU A 34 -1.93 -9.33 -14.08
C GLU A 34 -2.29 -8.19 -13.11
N LEU A 35 -1.74 -8.22 -11.90
CA LEU A 35 -1.87 -7.13 -10.93
C LEU A 35 -1.25 -5.84 -11.48
N GLU A 36 -0.07 -5.89 -12.07
CA GLU A 36 0.57 -4.72 -12.68
C GLU A 36 -0.33 -4.09 -13.74
N ASN A 37 -0.86 -4.89 -14.67
CA ASN A 37 -1.76 -4.41 -15.73
C ASN A 37 -3.04 -3.79 -15.15
N ARG A 38 -3.68 -4.43 -14.16
CA ARG A 38 -4.88 -3.89 -13.52
C ARG A 38 -4.62 -2.55 -12.83
N VAL A 39 -3.47 -2.42 -12.17
CA VAL A 39 -3.06 -1.18 -11.50
C VAL A 39 -2.78 -0.08 -12.53
N PHE A 40 -2.14 -0.43 -13.64
CA PHE A 40 -1.89 0.49 -14.75
C PHE A 40 -3.19 0.97 -15.42
N ASP A 41 -4.10 0.05 -15.76
CA ASP A 41 -5.40 0.36 -16.34
C ASP A 41 -6.21 1.30 -15.42
N GLU A 42 -6.16 1.09 -14.11
CA GLU A 42 -6.82 1.96 -13.15
C GLU A 42 -6.23 3.39 -13.16
N ILE A 43 -4.90 3.52 -13.23
CA ILE A 43 -4.24 4.83 -13.36
C ILE A 43 -4.65 5.52 -14.66
N GLU A 44 -4.75 4.78 -15.76
CA GLU A 44 -5.07 5.35 -17.08
C GLU A 44 -6.56 5.74 -17.21
N PHE A 45 -7.47 4.90 -16.71
CA PHE A 45 -8.90 5.03 -17.01
C PHE A 45 -9.77 5.51 -15.85
N LEU A 46 -9.30 5.40 -14.59
CA LEU A 46 -10.07 5.81 -13.43
C LEU A 46 -9.50 7.10 -12.84
N ASN A 47 -10.16 8.22 -13.12
CA ASN A 47 -9.85 9.50 -12.47
C ASN A 47 -10.41 9.52 -11.03
N THR A 48 -9.78 8.75 -10.15
CA THR A 48 -10.14 8.73 -8.73
C THR A 48 -9.38 9.82 -7.97
N LYS A 49 -9.94 10.29 -6.84
CA LYS A 49 -9.21 11.14 -5.89
C LYS A 49 -8.05 10.41 -5.18
N PHE A 50 -7.78 9.15 -5.53
CA PHE A 50 -6.89 8.24 -4.80
C PHE A 50 -5.64 7.87 -5.60
N ASN A 51 -5.27 8.71 -6.58
CA ASN A 51 -4.20 8.40 -7.52
C ASN A 51 -2.84 8.17 -6.85
N VAL A 52 -2.54 8.85 -5.73
CA VAL A 52 -1.27 8.68 -5.02
C VAL A 52 -1.10 7.25 -4.48
N GLY A 53 -2.13 6.65 -3.89
CA GLY A 53 -2.09 5.30 -3.34
C GLY A 53 -1.85 4.24 -4.43
N ILE A 54 -2.48 4.40 -5.59
CA ILE A 54 -2.32 3.45 -6.71
C ILE A 54 -0.94 3.56 -7.38
N HIS A 55 -0.35 4.75 -7.50
CA HIS A 55 1.03 4.91 -7.97
C HIS A 55 2.04 4.30 -6.98
N ASN A 56 1.78 4.40 -5.67
CA ASN A 56 2.58 3.74 -4.64
C ASN A 56 2.52 2.20 -4.76
N LEU A 57 1.33 1.64 -5.01
CA LEU A 57 1.18 0.21 -5.25
C LEU A 57 1.89 -0.22 -6.53
N LEU A 58 1.78 0.56 -7.62
CA LEU A 58 2.48 0.28 -8.87
C LEU A 58 3.99 0.22 -8.67
N ALA A 59 4.56 1.14 -7.89
CA ALA A 59 5.97 1.13 -7.57
C ALA A 59 6.39 -0.16 -6.84
N TYR A 60 5.59 -0.62 -5.87
CA TYR A 60 5.86 -1.87 -5.17
C TYR A 60 5.78 -3.08 -6.11
N VAL A 61 4.77 -3.15 -6.97
CA VAL A 61 4.60 -4.24 -7.95
C VAL A 61 5.77 -4.28 -8.95
N LYS A 62 6.16 -3.12 -9.49
CA LYS A 62 7.33 -3.00 -10.37
C LYS A 62 8.62 -3.44 -9.67
N HIS A 63 8.80 -3.10 -8.40
CA HIS A 63 9.93 -3.59 -7.61
C HIS A 63 9.93 -5.12 -7.52
N LEU A 64 8.78 -5.75 -7.23
CA LEU A 64 8.67 -7.21 -7.20
C LEU A 64 9.01 -7.85 -8.56
N ASN A 65 8.71 -7.17 -9.67
CA ASN A 65 9.12 -7.55 -11.03
C ASN A 65 10.60 -7.24 -11.37
N GLY A 66 11.39 -6.72 -10.41
CA GLY A 66 12.79 -6.36 -10.61
C GLY A 66 13.02 -5.04 -11.36
N GLN A 67 11.97 -4.26 -11.58
CA GLN A 67 11.97 -3.02 -12.36
C GLN A 67 12.16 -1.79 -11.46
N ASN A 68 13.27 -1.75 -10.72
CA ASN A 68 13.48 -0.73 -9.68
C ASN A 68 13.52 0.72 -10.22
N LYS A 69 13.89 0.93 -11.48
CA LYS A 69 13.93 2.29 -12.07
C LYS A 69 12.52 2.81 -12.34
N GLU A 70 11.70 1.96 -12.94
CA GLU A 70 10.30 2.21 -13.24
C GLU A 70 9.48 2.33 -11.94
N ALA A 71 9.87 1.61 -10.89
CA ALA A 71 9.31 1.77 -9.55
C ALA A 71 9.60 3.17 -8.98
N LEU A 72 10.82 3.70 -9.13
CA LEU A 72 11.16 5.07 -8.73
C LEU A 72 10.36 6.12 -9.52
N GLU A 73 10.13 5.89 -10.81
CA GLU A 73 9.29 6.76 -11.63
C GLU A 73 7.85 6.81 -11.11
N SER A 74 7.27 5.66 -10.76
CA SER A 74 5.93 5.60 -10.16
C SER A 74 5.86 6.29 -8.79
N LEU A 75 6.89 6.19 -7.94
CA LEU A 75 6.94 6.97 -6.68
C LEU A 75 7.08 8.48 -6.92
N LYS A 76 7.77 8.87 -7.98
CA LYS A 76 7.88 10.29 -8.36
C LYS A 76 6.53 10.83 -8.83
N GLU A 77 5.79 10.07 -9.63
CA GLU A 77 4.43 10.43 -10.03
C GLU A 77 3.51 10.59 -8.82
N ALA A 78 3.62 9.67 -7.83
CA ALA A 78 2.91 9.80 -6.56
C ALA A 78 3.26 11.13 -5.86
N GLU A 79 4.55 11.47 -5.70
CA GLU A 79 4.97 12.75 -5.10
C GLU A 79 4.50 13.97 -5.88
N ASP A 80 4.55 13.95 -7.21
CA ASP A 80 4.10 15.06 -8.07
C ASP A 80 2.58 15.30 -7.92
N LEU A 81 1.80 14.23 -7.81
CA LEU A 81 0.36 14.32 -7.53
C LEU A 81 0.10 14.93 -6.14
N MET A 82 0.86 14.50 -5.13
CA MET A 82 0.73 15.07 -3.77
C MET A 82 1.01 16.58 -3.74
N GLN A 83 1.96 17.05 -4.56
CA GLN A 83 2.25 18.48 -4.66
C GLN A 83 1.11 19.25 -5.33
N ARG A 84 0.58 18.75 -6.45
CA ARG A 84 -0.48 19.45 -7.21
C ARG A 84 -1.78 19.62 -6.43
N GLU A 85 -2.10 18.68 -5.53
CA GLU A 85 -3.36 18.70 -4.79
C GLU A 85 -3.37 19.62 -3.56
N HIS A 86 -2.25 20.33 -3.27
CA HIS A 86 -1.98 21.49 -2.39
C HIS A 86 -2.77 21.77 -1.07
N ALA A 87 -3.97 21.26 -0.82
CA ALA A 87 -4.82 21.68 0.30
C ALA A 87 -5.58 20.57 1.04
N GLY A 88 -5.43 19.27 0.71
CA GLY A 88 -6.28 18.24 1.31
C GLY A 88 -5.68 16.85 1.53
N GLN A 89 -4.42 16.60 1.17
CA GLN A 89 -3.87 15.24 1.29
C GLN A 89 -3.30 14.95 2.67
N SER A 90 -3.62 13.75 3.19
CA SER A 90 -3.21 13.28 4.49
C SER A 90 -1.69 13.10 4.57
N GLU A 91 -1.08 13.53 5.67
CA GLU A 91 0.33 13.23 5.99
C GLU A 91 0.61 11.72 5.95
N ALA A 92 -0.40 10.88 6.17
CA ALA A 92 -0.30 9.42 5.99
C ALA A 92 0.19 9.03 4.58
N MET A 93 -0.32 9.67 3.52
CA MET A 93 0.05 9.35 2.14
C MET A 93 1.52 9.69 1.85
N LYS A 94 2.00 10.82 2.39
CA LYS A 94 3.41 11.20 2.31
C LYS A 94 4.30 10.18 3.01
N LEU A 95 3.90 9.74 4.19
CA LEU A 95 4.63 8.74 4.97
C LEU A 95 4.71 7.40 4.24
N VAL A 96 3.62 6.91 3.65
CA VAL A 96 3.62 5.69 2.82
C VAL A 96 4.58 5.85 1.63
N THR A 97 4.51 6.97 0.91
CA THR A 97 5.36 7.23 -0.26
C THR A 97 6.83 7.29 0.10
N TRP A 98 7.19 8.01 1.15
CA TRP A 98 8.58 8.09 1.62
C TRP A 98 9.07 6.77 2.20
N GLY A 99 8.20 6.00 2.85
CA GLY A 99 8.53 4.67 3.31
C GLY A 99 8.84 3.71 2.15
N ASN A 100 8.06 3.79 1.07
CA ASN A 100 8.34 3.05 -0.16
C ASN A 100 9.67 3.46 -0.80
N TYR A 101 9.98 4.77 -0.87
CA TYR A 101 11.29 5.24 -1.34
C TYR A 101 12.44 4.69 -0.49
N ALA A 102 12.32 4.74 0.83
CA ALA A 102 13.36 4.27 1.73
C ALA A 102 13.66 2.78 1.49
N TRP A 103 12.63 1.94 1.41
CA TRP A 103 12.79 0.52 1.10
C TRP A 103 13.37 0.28 -0.30
N LEU A 104 12.89 0.99 -1.32
CA LEU A 104 13.36 0.82 -2.68
C LEU A 104 14.84 1.21 -2.83
N TYR A 105 15.26 2.33 -2.23
CA TYR A 105 16.68 2.71 -2.21
C TYR A 105 17.54 1.72 -1.43
N TYR A 106 17.04 1.17 -0.34
CA TYR A 106 17.73 0.13 0.42
C TYR A 106 17.97 -1.11 -0.46
N HIS A 107 16.94 -1.60 -1.16
CA HIS A 107 17.08 -2.72 -2.10
C HIS A 107 18.02 -2.43 -3.28
N MET A 108 18.21 -1.16 -3.65
CA MET A 108 19.17 -0.73 -4.66
C MET A 108 20.60 -0.54 -4.13
N GLY A 109 20.85 -0.78 -2.84
CA GLY A 109 22.15 -0.52 -2.19
C GLY A 109 22.47 0.96 -2.00
N ARG A 110 21.48 1.84 -2.13
CA ARG A 110 21.62 3.31 -2.03
C ARG A 110 21.33 3.77 -0.60
N LEU A 111 22.23 3.43 0.33
CA LEU A 111 22.04 3.70 1.76
C LEU A 111 21.93 5.20 2.11
N ALA A 112 22.67 6.07 1.41
CA ALA A 112 22.56 7.51 1.62
C ALA A 112 21.16 8.05 1.28
N ASP A 113 20.57 7.59 0.16
CA ASP A 113 19.21 7.94 -0.23
C ASP A 113 18.17 7.33 0.72
N THR A 114 18.41 6.08 1.17
CA THR A 114 17.58 5.43 2.20
C THR A 114 17.48 6.31 3.44
N GLN A 115 18.61 6.84 3.92
CA GLN A 115 18.66 7.68 5.11
C GLN A 115 17.88 8.99 4.93
N ILE A 116 17.96 9.62 3.76
CA ILE A 116 17.20 10.85 3.44
C ILE A 116 15.69 10.63 3.65
N TYR A 117 15.14 9.51 3.19
CA TYR A 117 13.71 9.25 3.31
C TYR A 117 13.30 8.76 4.71
N LEU A 118 14.16 8.01 5.41
CA LEU A 118 13.96 7.71 6.82
C LEU A 118 13.91 9.00 7.66
N ASP A 119 14.79 9.96 7.39
CA ASP A 119 14.80 11.25 8.11
C ASP A 119 13.54 12.07 7.81
N LYS A 120 13.02 12.04 6.57
CA LYS A 120 11.73 12.67 6.23
C LYS A 120 10.59 12.09 7.04
N VAL A 121 10.48 10.75 7.08
CA VAL A 121 9.46 10.04 7.87
C VAL A 121 9.59 10.40 9.34
N GLU A 122 10.80 10.31 9.89
CA GLU A 122 11.07 10.58 11.29
C GLU A 122 10.69 12.00 11.71
N ASN A 123 11.09 12.99 10.91
CA ASN A 123 10.79 14.39 11.17
C ASN A 123 9.29 14.69 11.10
N THR A 124 8.55 14.01 10.23
CA THR A 124 7.09 14.15 10.17
C THR A 124 6.43 13.48 11.36
N CYS A 125 6.76 12.23 11.70
CA CYS A 125 6.17 11.52 12.85
C CYS A 125 6.42 12.26 14.18
N LYS A 126 7.62 12.84 14.37
CA LYS A 126 7.94 13.65 15.56
C LYS A 126 7.01 14.85 15.78
N LYS A 127 6.46 15.44 14.72
CA LYS A 127 5.51 16.57 14.82
C LYS A 127 4.18 16.17 15.46
N PHE A 128 3.81 14.89 15.36
CA PHE A 128 2.53 14.36 15.85
C PHE A 128 2.63 13.70 17.23
N ALA A 129 3.77 13.88 17.93
CA ALA A 129 4.00 13.45 19.31
C ALA A 129 3.72 11.95 19.59
N GLY A 130 3.83 11.10 18.57
CA GLY A 130 3.60 9.65 18.70
C GLY A 130 4.69 8.93 19.51
N PRO A 131 4.39 7.75 20.09
CA PRO A 131 5.36 6.94 20.85
C PRO A 131 6.44 6.29 20.00
N SER A 132 6.27 6.22 18.66
CA SER A 132 7.23 5.70 17.70
C SER A 132 7.72 6.79 16.75
N CYS A 133 9.02 6.80 16.47
CA CYS A 133 9.63 7.78 15.58
C CYS A 133 9.34 7.52 14.09
N TYR A 134 8.78 6.36 13.71
CA TYR A 134 8.66 5.96 12.29
C TYR A 134 7.24 5.59 11.86
N THR A 135 6.26 5.68 12.76
CA THR A 135 4.86 5.33 12.46
C THR A 135 3.91 6.44 12.88
N MET A 136 2.83 6.56 12.11
CA MET A 136 1.68 7.38 12.44
C MET A 136 0.47 6.45 12.54
N GLU A 137 -0.20 6.48 13.68
CA GLU A 137 -1.48 5.82 13.87
C GLU A 137 -2.59 6.83 13.59
N CYS A 138 -3.19 6.73 12.41
CA CYS A 138 -4.34 7.52 11.99
C CYS A 138 -5.24 6.69 11.04
N PRO A 139 -6.55 7.01 10.96
CA PRO A 139 -7.49 6.24 10.16
C PRO A 139 -7.17 6.31 8.66
N GLU A 140 -6.53 7.37 8.16
CA GLU A 140 -6.07 7.45 6.78
C GLU A 140 -4.97 6.43 6.47
N MET A 141 -4.05 6.19 7.42
CA MET A 141 -3.01 5.15 7.25
C MET A 141 -3.64 3.76 7.16
N ASP A 142 -4.65 3.49 8.00
CA ASP A 142 -5.39 2.23 7.96
C ASP A 142 -6.19 2.09 6.66
N CYS A 143 -6.78 3.17 6.15
CA CYS A 143 -7.46 3.21 4.86
C CYS A 143 -6.51 2.87 3.70
N GLU A 144 -5.33 3.49 3.64
CA GLU A 144 -4.33 3.21 2.59
C GLU A 144 -3.87 1.75 2.61
N GLU A 145 -3.60 1.18 3.79
CA GLU A 145 -3.29 -0.24 3.93
C GLU A 145 -4.44 -1.13 3.45
N GLY A 146 -5.68 -0.77 3.79
CA GLY A 146 -6.89 -1.47 3.36
C GLY A 146 -7.03 -1.50 1.84
N TRP A 147 -6.80 -0.38 1.15
CA TRP A 147 -6.84 -0.33 -0.30
C TRP A 147 -5.74 -1.16 -0.95
N ALA A 148 -4.50 -1.10 -0.44
CA ALA A 148 -3.42 -1.94 -0.96
C ALA A 148 -3.74 -3.43 -0.85
N LEU A 149 -4.19 -3.88 0.34
CA LEU A 149 -4.63 -5.25 0.58
C LEU A 149 -5.76 -5.66 -0.38
N LEU A 150 -6.76 -4.80 -0.57
CA LEU A 150 -7.91 -5.06 -1.44
C LEU A 150 -7.52 -5.22 -2.92
N LYS A 151 -6.48 -4.51 -3.38
CA LYS A 151 -5.98 -4.62 -4.77
C LYS A 151 -5.14 -5.88 -4.98
N CYS A 152 -4.48 -6.37 -3.95
CA CYS A 152 -3.62 -7.56 -3.94
C CYS A 152 -4.39 -8.90 -3.82
N GLY A 153 -5.68 -8.95 -4.14
CA GLY A 153 -6.40 -10.21 -4.33
C GLY A 153 -7.04 -10.83 -3.07
N GLY A 154 -7.79 -11.91 -3.29
CA GLY A 154 -8.78 -12.45 -2.34
C GLY A 154 -8.23 -12.85 -0.97
N LYS A 155 -6.99 -13.34 -0.92
CA LYS A 155 -6.32 -13.74 0.33
C LYS A 155 -6.13 -12.60 1.32
N ASN A 156 -6.20 -11.36 0.84
CA ASN A 156 -6.01 -10.16 1.66
C ASN A 156 -7.33 -9.50 2.08
N TYR A 157 -8.50 -9.97 1.59
CA TYR A 157 -9.77 -9.25 1.77
C TYR A 157 -10.24 -9.15 3.22
N GLU A 158 -10.03 -10.18 4.04
CA GLU A 158 -10.37 -10.10 5.47
C GLU A 158 -9.52 -9.04 6.19
N ARG A 159 -8.23 -8.95 5.84
CA ARG A 159 -7.34 -7.92 6.40
C ARG A 159 -7.72 -6.53 5.88
N ALA A 160 -8.06 -6.42 4.60
CA ALA A 160 -8.54 -5.16 4.02
C ALA A 160 -9.81 -4.67 4.73
N LYS A 161 -10.77 -5.56 4.97
CA LYS A 161 -11.99 -5.28 5.72
C LYS A 161 -11.64 -4.76 7.13
N ALA A 162 -10.78 -5.45 7.86
CA ALA A 162 -10.38 -5.05 9.21
C ALA A 162 -9.70 -3.66 9.25
N CYS A 163 -8.89 -3.33 8.23
CA CYS A 163 -8.31 -1.99 8.09
C CYS A 163 -9.39 -0.90 7.96
N PHE A 164 -10.41 -1.11 7.12
CA PHE A 164 -11.50 -0.16 6.98
C PHE A 164 -12.41 -0.09 8.22
N GLU A 165 -12.64 -1.22 8.90
CA GLU A 165 -13.34 -1.24 10.20
C GLU A 165 -12.61 -0.37 11.23
N LYS A 166 -11.29 -0.56 11.39
CA LYS A 166 -10.47 0.25 12.30
C LYS A 166 -10.53 1.74 11.97
N ALA A 167 -10.52 2.10 10.69
CA ALA A 167 -10.68 3.49 10.28
C ALA A 167 -12.07 4.07 10.60
N LEU A 168 -13.13 3.27 10.40
CA LEU A 168 -14.53 3.63 10.72
C LEU A 168 -14.81 3.73 12.22
N GLU A 169 -14.06 3.03 13.08
CA GLU A 169 -14.15 3.22 14.53
C GLU A 169 -13.80 4.66 14.96
N VAL A 170 -12.92 5.33 14.20
CA VAL A 170 -12.50 6.71 14.46
C VAL A 170 -13.41 7.73 13.75
N ASP A 171 -13.77 7.46 12.49
CA ASP A 171 -14.66 8.33 11.70
C ASP A 171 -15.75 7.51 10.97
N PRO A 172 -16.89 7.24 11.63
CA PRO A 172 -17.92 6.34 11.13
C PRO A 172 -18.65 6.82 9.88
N GLU A 173 -18.67 8.14 9.62
CA GLU A 173 -19.39 8.74 8.49
C GLU A 173 -18.46 8.99 7.28
N ASN A 174 -17.19 8.58 7.37
CA ASN A 174 -16.23 8.81 6.31
C ASN A 174 -16.62 8.05 5.02
N PRO A 175 -16.84 8.75 3.89
CA PRO A 175 -17.24 8.11 2.65
C PRO A 175 -16.17 7.17 2.08
N GLN A 176 -14.88 7.47 2.26
CA GLN A 176 -13.79 6.65 1.73
C GLN A 176 -13.69 5.34 2.50
N PHE A 177 -13.72 5.39 3.83
CA PHE A 177 -13.62 4.19 4.67
C PHE A 177 -14.84 3.29 4.47
N SER A 178 -16.04 3.89 4.41
CA SER A 178 -17.29 3.19 4.13
C SER A 178 -17.28 2.51 2.76
N THR A 179 -16.76 3.18 1.73
CA THR A 179 -16.63 2.62 0.38
C THR A 179 -15.67 1.43 0.37
N GLY A 180 -14.50 1.58 0.98
CA GLY A 180 -13.51 0.50 1.10
C GLY A 180 -14.09 -0.72 1.83
N TYR A 181 -14.74 -0.50 2.97
CA TYR A 181 -15.41 -1.54 3.75
C TYR A 181 -16.48 -2.27 2.95
N ALA A 182 -17.37 -1.54 2.28
CA ALA A 182 -18.44 -2.13 1.49
C ALA A 182 -17.91 -3.00 0.35
N ILE A 183 -16.85 -2.56 -0.35
CA ILE A 183 -16.23 -3.36 -1.42
C ILE A 183 -15.56 -4.61 -0.85
N ALA A 184 -14.84 -4.50 0.27
CA ALA A 184 -14.20 -5.65 0.92
C ALA A 184 -15.23 -6.71 1.33
N VAL A 185 -16.33 -6.29 1.98
CA VAL A 185 -17.43 -7.19 2.38
C VAL A 185 -18.11 -7.82 1.16
N TYR A 186 -18.43 -7.03 0.13
CA TYR A 186 -19.05 -7.54 -1.10
C TYR A 186 -18.20 -8.61 -1.77
N ARG A 187 -16.88 -8.38 -1.85
CA ARG A 187 -15.96 -9.36 -2.44
C ARG A 187 -15.84 -10.61 -1.58
N LEU A 188 -15.75 -10.50 -0.25
CA LEU A 188 -15.74 -11.66 0.66
C LEU A 188 -17.00 -12.51 0.51
N ASP A 189 -18.17 -11.90 0.38
CA ASP A 189 -19.44 -12.60 0.16
C ASP A 189 -19.45 -13.34 -1.20
N GLY A 190 -18.84 -12.77 -2.24
CA GLY A 190 -18.63 -13.46 -3.52
C GLY A 190 -17.76 -14.71 -3.39
N PHE A 191 -16.71 -14.66 -2.56
CA PHE A 191 -15.81 -15.80 -2.28
C PHE A 191 -16.44 -16.86 -1.36
N SER A 192 -17.34 -16.48 -0.44
CA SER A 192 -18.07 -17.46 0.37
C SER A 192 -19.17 -18.16 -0.42
N LYS A 193 -19.66 -17.54 -1.49
CA LYS A 193 -20.71 -18.06 -2.38
C LYS A 193 -20.21 -18.86 -3.57
N THR A 194 -18.89 -19.00 -3.80
CA THR A 194 -18.41 -19.98 -4.79
C THR A 194 -18.88 -21.37 -4.36
N PRO A 195 -19.79 -22.02 -5.11
CA PRO A 195 -20.32 -23.30 -4.71
C PRO A 195 -19.19 -24.32 -4.73
N HIS A 196 -19.20 -25.26 -3.78
CA HIS A 196 -18.74 -26.61 -4.10
C HIS A 196 -19.33 -26.96 -5.46
N VAL A 197 -18.50 -27.37 -6.42
CA VAL A 197 -18.95 -27.85 -7.73
C VAL A 197 -19.80 -29.10 -7.47
N ASP A 198 -21.08 -28.89 -7.16
CA ASP A 198 -22.09 -29.92 -7.20
C ASP A 198 -22.33 -30.22 -8.68
N GLU A 199 -22.08 -31.49 -8.98
CA GLU A 199 -22.18 -32.20 -10.25
C GLU A 199 -22.82 -31.44 -11.41
N ALA A 200 -22.07 -31.37 -12.52
CA ALA A 200 -22.54 -30.91 -13.81
C ALA A 200 -23.89 -31.57 -14.17
N PHE A 201 -24.95 -30.76 -14.23
CA PHE A 201 -26.18 -31.19 -14.88
C PHE A 201 -25.95 -31.20 -16.40
N CYS A 202 -25.67 -32.37 -16.95
CA CYS A 202 -25.81 -32.63 -18.38
C CYS A 202 -27.26 -32.39 -18.77
N VAL A 203 -27.52 -31.35 -19.56
CA VAL A 203 -28.76 -31.26 -20.33
C VAL A 203 -28.61 -32.26 -21.48
N GLN A 204 -29.33 -33.38 -21.40
CA GLN A 204 -29.40 -34.34 -22.49
C GLN A 204 -30.31 -33.81 -23.62
N PRO A 205 -30.04 -34.21 -24.88
CA PRO A 205 -30.55 -33.54 -26.09
C PRO A 205 -32.07 -33.57 -26.26
#